data_AF-A0A7C6ALG5-F1
#
_entry.id   AF-A0A7C6ALG5-F1
#
_cell.length_a   1.000
_cell.length_b   1.000
_cell.length_c   1.000
_cell.angle_alpha   90.00
_cell.angle_beta   90.00
_cell.angle_gamma   90.00
#
_symmetry.space_group_name_H-M   'P 1'
#
loop_
_entity.id
_entity.type
_entity.pdbx_description
1 polymer ?
#
loop_
_entity_poly.entity_id
_entity_poly.type
_entity_poly.pdbx_seq_one_letter_code
_entity_poly.pdbx_strand_id
1 'polypeptide(L)'
;MAKILLLDFSGEEARQLQAEKWDVEAFETNWKSGRVESLVPPLDCRIVFFQLNLGDAGSGLHVGDAANFEAILLEGGVIVAFLGAGEEFHLENLFGPIPSLKLEANKRPALINSVAESPAGRLLQEFASHIVKSYELFPDEDETKEVLSLPEAQGMVAVEAQILARNYRRRPIAAALRKGKGWLFLLPWFGEKNVEVVRYMLRQTLPALVPPLFEENPFAWVESPDYYFPALINVFKEIQEESRRHRETIFRLRNQAEELKKNEQEPFFRLLTSQGEDLKKAVFNAFTYLEWPHVVDVDEYWKRVIRIKEEDIWLIDDAKGRTVEEKIRTSPLFLVIIRSGPGSAPDSDLVVLQKFKARRMQEFDNTKMKALLVGNYHFRQDARSRPVPFTSEQIEEAVADGNGLLTTAELFFAIKAEKEKKISKEAILKAIREKTGLISFDLL
;
A
#
# COMPACT_ATOMS: atom_id res chain seq x y z
N MET A 1 -19.55 23.60 28.90
CA MET A 1 -18.36 23.70 28.04
C MET A 1 -18.23 22.36 27.32
N ALA A 2 -17.96 22.35 26.02
CA ALA A 2 -17.78 21.09 25.29
C ALA A 2 -16.59 20.29 25.83
N LYS A 3 -16.76 18.97 26.02
CA LYS A 3 -15.68 18.10 26.46
C LYS A 3 -14.65 17.89 25.35
N ILE A 4 -13.37 18.00 25.70
CA ILE A 4 -12.23 17.96 24.78
C ILE A 4 -11.47 16.65 24.99
N LEU A 5 -11.21 15.95 23.90
CA LEU A 5 -10.38 14.74 23.89
C LEU A 5 -9.02 15.06 23.27
N LEU A 6 -7.95 14.76 24.00
CA LEU A 6 -6.58 14.78 23.49
C LEU A 6 -6.13 13.34 23.22
N LEU A 7 -5.80 13.05 21.96
CA LEU A 7 -5.27 11.77 21.52
C LEU A 7 -3.76 11.88 21.28
N ASP A 8 -3.01 11.03 21.96
CA ASP A 8 -1.54 10.93 21.90
C ASP A 8 -0.78 12.19 22.35
N PHE A 9 -1.43 13.06 23.12
CA PHE A 9 -0.75 14.09 23.90
C PHE A 9 -0.20 13.51 25.20
N SER A 10 0.90 14.07 25.69
CA SER A 10 1.44 13.69 26.99
C SER A 10 0.49 14.07 28.14
N GLY A 11 0.55 13.30 29.23
CA GLY A 11 -0.22 13.61 30.44
C GLY A 11 0.19 14.94 31.11
N GLU A 12 1.33 15.53 30.75
CA GLU A 12 1.69 16.88 31.19
C GLU A 12 0.93 17.96 30.41
N GLU A 13 0.87 17.85 29.08
CA GLU A 13 0.13 18.77 28.22
C GLU A 13 -1.37 18.79 28.58
N ALA A 14 -1.96 17.63 28.86
CA ALA A 14 -3.35 17.54 29.32
C ALA A 14 -3.58 18.29 30.65
N ARG A 15 -2.68 18.11 31.62
CA ARG A 15 -2.76 18.79 32.93
C ARG A 15 -2.61 20.30 32.81
N GLN A 16 -1.80 20.79 31.87
CA GLN A 16 -1.67 22.23 31.61
C GLN A 16 -2.99 22.83 31.15
N LEU A 17 -3.72 22.18 30.23
CA LEU A 17 -5.03 22.66 29.78
C LEU A 17 -6.11 22.55 30.85
N GLN A 18 -6.09 21.49 31.67
CA GLN A 18 -6.98 21.35 32.82
C GLN A 18 -6.77 22.47 33.85
N ALA A 19 -5.51 22.88 34.09
CA ALA A 19 -5.20 23.99 34.99
C ALA A 19 -5.78 25.34 34.50
N GLU A 20 -6.01 25.47 33.19
CA GLU A 20 -6.70 26.60 32.56
C GLU A 20 -8.23 26.46 32.57
N LYS A 21 -8.77 25.45 33.28
CA LYS A 21 -10.20 25.13 33.42
C LYS A 21 -10.88 24.60 32.17
N TRP A 22 -10.13 24.04 31.22
CA TRP A 22 -10.70 23.28 30.12
C TRP A 22 -11.10 21.88 30.60
N ASP A 23 -12.26 21.40 30.16
CA ASP A 23 -12.71 20.03 30.39
C ASP A 23 -12.04 19.09 29.39
N VAL A 24 -10.89 18.53 29.79
CA VAL A 24 -9.99 17.78 28.93
C VAL A 24 -9.76 16.38 29.46
N GLU A 25 -9.89 15.40 28.58
CA GLU A 25 -9.51 14.01 28.82
C GLU A 25 -8.43 13.59 27.83
N ALA A 26 -7.42 12.83 28.28
CA ALA A 26 -6.31 12.39 27.45
C ALA A 26 -6.34 10.88 27.28
N PHE A 27 -6.19 10.42 26.04
CA PHE A 27 -6.11 9.01 25.68
C PHE A 27 -4.87 8.78 24.82
N GLU A 28 -4.27 7.61 25.00
CA GLU A 28 -3.25 7.11 24.09
C GLU A 28 -3.91 6.11 23.14
N THR A 29 -3.54 6.22 21.87
CA THR A 29 -3.86 5.21 20.89
C THR A 29 -3.00 3.97 21.10
N ASN A 30 -3.50 2.82 20.67
CA ASN A 30 -2.79 1.55 20.85
C ASN A 30 -1.82 1.24 19.72
N TRP A 31 -1.54 2.20 18.84
CA TRP A 31 -0.60 2.05 17.71
C TRP A 31 0.79 1.59 18.17
N LYS A 32 1.24 2.03 19.36
CA LYS A 32 2.53 1.64 19.95
C LYS A 32 2.47 0.36 20.79
N SER A 33 1.30 0.01 21.34
CA SER A 33 1.11 -1.14 22.22
C SER A 33 0.75 -2.43 21.47
N GLY A 34 0.24 -2.32 20.25
CA GLY A 34 -0.20 -3.46 19.44
C GLY A 34 -1.49 -4.11 19.93
N ARG A 35 -2.13 -3.56 20.97
CA ARG A 35 -3.36 -4.11 21.54
C ARG A 35 -4.58 -3.64 20.74
N VAL A 36 -5.49 -4.57 20.45
CA VAL A 36 -6.76 -4.26 19.77
C VAL A 36 -7.78 -3.83 20.83
N GLU A 37 -7.63 -2.62 21.35
CA GLU A 37 -8.68 -1.99 22.16
C GLU A 37 -9.27 -0.83 21.35
N SER A 38 -10.60 -0.77 21.32
CA SER A 38 -11.32 0.28 20.61
C SER A 38 -11.14 1.61 21.30
N LEU A 39 -10.89 2.64 20.51
CA LEU A 39 -10.91 4.02 20.96
C LEU A 39 -12.34 4.54 20.83
N VAL A 40 -13.02 4.69 21.96
CA VAL A 40 -14.36 5.26 22.03
C VAL A 40 -14.24 6.63 22.70
N PRO A 41 -14.50 7.73 21.98
CA PRO A 41 -14.54 9.05 22.59
C PRO A 41 -15.69 9.12 23.61
N PRO A 42 -15.57 9.94 24.67
CA PRO A 42 -16.66 10.19 25.59
C PRO A 42 -17.93 10.67 24.84
N LEU A 43 -19.12 10.28 25.32
CA LEU A 43 -20.40 10.54 24.64
C LEU A 43 -20.69 12.04 24.44
N ASP A 44 -20.21 12.87 25.36
CA ASP A 44 -20.31 14.34 25.37
C ASP A 44 -19.11 15.04 24.70
N CYS A 45 -18.16 14.28 24.14
CA CYS A 45 -17.03 14.84 23.42
C CYS A 45 -17.50 15.51 22.12
N ARG A 46 -17.03 16.75 21.90
CA ARG A 46 -17.31 17.51 20.67
C ARG A 46 -16.07 18.09 20.01
N ILE A 47 -14.93 18.05 20.70
CA ILE A 47 -13.65 18.56 20.18
C ILE A 47 -12.59 17.49 20.42
N VAL A 48 -11.90 17.09 19.35
CA VAL A 48 -10.80 16.12 19.42
C VAL A 48 -9.54 16.76 18.84
N PHE A 49 -8.44 16.70 19.59
CA PHE A 49 -7.11 17.00 19.08
C PHE A 49 -6.30 15.71 19.03
N PHE A 50 -5.65 15.44 17.91
CA PHE A 50 -4.90 14.21 17.68
C PHE A 50 -3.48 14.49 17.20
N GLN A 51 -2.49 13.90 17.85
CA GLN A 51 -1.09 13.94 17.42
C GLN A 51 -0.72 12.69 16.61
N LEU A 52 -0.68 12.81 15.27
CA LEU A 52 -0.19 11.73 14.42
C LEU A 52 1.34 11.73 14.42
N ASN A 53 1.97 11.05 15.38
CA ASN A 53 3.42 10.94 15.46
C ASN A 53 3.86 9.55 15.98
N LEU A 54 3.60 8.53 15.17
CA LEU A 54 3.58 7.12 15.54
C LEU A 54 4.71 6.29 14.91
N GLY A 55 5.36 6.76 13.83
CA GLY A 55 6.41 5.99 13.13
C GLY A 55 5.85 4.76 12.39
N ASP A 56 6.60 3.66 12.34
CA ASP A 56 6.22 2.40 11.66
C ASP A 56 5.28 1.53 12.52
N ALA A 57 4.04 2.00 12.74
CA ALA A 57 3.00 1.21 13.38
C ALA A 57 2.20 0.36 12.37
N GLY A 58 1.61 -0.75 12.83
CA GLY A 58 0.88 -1.69 11.97
C GLY A 58 -0.47 -1.15 11.46
N SER A 59 -0.80 -1.43 10.20
CA SER A 59 -1.97 -0.85 9.50
C SER A 59 -3.36 -1.37 9.92
N GLY A 60 -3.42 -2.37 10.79
CA GLY A 60 -4.66 -3.04 11.19
C GLY A 60 -5.33 -2.51 12.47
N LEU A 61 -4.70 -1.62 13.22
CA LEU A 61 -5.24 -1.11 14.49
C LEU A 61 -6.28 0.00 14.26
N HIS A 62 -7.20 0.16 15.22
CA HIS A 62 -8.31 1.14 15.19
C HIS A 62 -9.24 1.06 13.97
N VAL A 63 -9.18 -0.02 13.18
CA VAL A 63 -10.05 -0.21 12.03
C VAL A 63 -11.51 -0.27 12.49
N GLY A 64 -12.29 0.73 12.05
CA GLY A 64 -13.70 0.90 12.39
C GLY A 64 -13.98 1.73 13.65
N ASP A 65 -12.95 2.28 14.32
CA ASP A 65 -13.16 3.37 15.27
C ASP A 65 -13.55 4.68 14.54
N ALA A 66 -13.31 4.76 13.23
CA ALA A 66 -13.81 5.79 12.32
C ALA A 66 -15.26 6.20 12.59
N ALA A 67 -16.18 5.24 12.76
CA ALA A 67 -17.58 5.54 12.99
C ALA A 67 -17.81 6.38 14.27
N ASN A 68 -17.01 6.15 15.31
CA ASN A 68 -17.13 6.88 16.58
C ASN A 68 -16.75 8.36 16.42
N PHE A 69 -15.71 8.63 15.64
CA PHE A 69 -15.24 10.01 15.38
C PHE A 69 -16.01 10.69 14.24
N GLU A 70 -16.47 9.93 13.25
CA GLU A 70 -17.36 10.43 12.21
C GLU A 70 -18.70 10.88 12.82
N ALA A 71 -19.22 10.20 13.83
CA ALA A 71 -20.40 10.67 14.56
C ALA A 71 -20.20 12.08 15.16
N ILE A 72 -19.03 12.34 15.76
CA ILE A 72 -18.68 13.68 16.27
C ILE A 72 -18.74 14.73 15.14
N LEU A 73 -18.16 14.42 13.98
CA LEU A 73 -18.18 15.33 12.83
C LEU A 73 -19.60 15.54 12.27
N LEU A 74 -20.39 14.47 12.15
CA LEU A 74 -21.78 14.55 11.66
C LEU A 74 -22.66 15.43 12.57
N GLU A 75 -22.43 15.39 13.88
CA GLU A 75 -23.14 16.19 14.90
C GLU A 75 -22.65 17.65 15.01
N GLY A 76 -21.62 18.05 14.25
CA GLY A 76 -21.12 19.43 14.27
C GLY A 76 -19.89 19.65 15.15
N GLY A 77 -19.26 18.58 15.64
CA GLY A 77 -18.01 18.63 16.36
C GLY A 77 -16.80 18.94 15.48
N VAL A 78 -15.64 19.07 16.11
CA VAL A 78 -14.38 19.43 15.47
C VAL A 78 -13.30 18.43 15.80
N ILE A 79 -12.58 17.97 14.78
CA ILE A 79 -11.39 17.14 14.93
C ILE A 79 -10.20 17.88 14.32
N VAL A 80 -9.09 17.93 15.04
CA VAL A 80 -7.84 18.55 14.57
C VAL A 80 -6.72 17.53 14.65
N ALA A 81 -6.16 17.15 13.51
CA ALA A 81 -5.04 16.24 13.39
C ALA A 81 -3.74 16.99 13.09
N PHE A 82 -2.75 16.86 13.98
CA PHE A 82 -1.39 17.37 13.78
C PHE A 82 -0.53 16.30 13.12
N LEU A 83 -0.05 16.58 11.91
CA LEU A 83 0.58 15.59 11.03
C LEU A 83 2.11 15.54 11.23
N GLY A 84 2.54 14.76 12.21
CA GLY A 84 3.94 14.38 12.49
C GLY A 84 4.34 13.14 11.70
N ALA A 85 5.01 12.15 12.31
CA ALA A 85 5.35 10.91 11.61
C ALA A 85 4.17 9.92 11.56
N GLY A 86 3.54 9.72 10.40
CA GLY A 86 2.54 8.68 10.21
C GLY A 86 2.09 8.54 8.76
N GLU A 87 1.40 7.43 8.51
CA GLU A 87 0.84 7.03 7.20
C GLU A 87 -0.65 7.37 7.08
N GLU A 88 -1.15 7.44 5.85
CA GLU A 88 -2.55 7.76 5.49
C GLU A 88 -3.57 6.90 6.25
N PHE A 89 -3.32 5.59 6.36
CA PHE A 89 -4.23 4.66 7.01
C PHE A 89 -4.49 4.99 8.49
N HIS A 90 -3.59 5.70 9.18
CA HIS A 90 -3.82 6.08 10.58
C HIS A 90 -4.97 7.08 10.71
N LEU A 91 -5.02 8.04 9.77
CA LEU A 91 -6.12 9.01 9.69
C LEU A 91 -7.40 8.32 9.24
N GLU A 92 -7.33 7.46 8.22
CA GLU A 92 -8.52 6.81 7.67
C GLU A 92 -9.13 5.80 8.65
N ASN A 93 -8.33 5.09 9.43
CA ASN A 93 -8.83 4.15 10.43
C ASN A 93 -9.56 4.89 11.57
N LEU A 94 -9.14 6.11 11.93
CA LEU A 94 -9.73 6.90 13.02
C LEU A 94 -10.84 7.86 12.58
N PHE A 95 -10.79 8.43 11.38
CA PHE A 95 -11.69 9.50 10.94
C PHE A 95 -12.43 9.16 9.64
N GLY A 96 -12.32 7.91 9.20
CA GLY A 96 -12.88 7.41 7.95
C GLY A 96 -12.07 7.86 6.72
N PRO A 97 -12.39 7.31 5.53
CA PRO A 97 -11.64 7.60 4.31
C PRO A 97 -11.66 9.10 3.97
N ILE A 98 -10.56 9.57 3.40
CA ILE A 98 -10.39 10.96 2.98
C ILE A 98 -10.02 10.95 1.49
N PRO A 99 -10.97 11.26 0.58
CA PRO A 99 -10.73 11.09 -0.85
C PRO A 99 -9.51 11.87 -1.35
N SER A 100 -8.67 11.21 -2.14
CA SER A 100 -7.46 11.79 -2.74
C SER A 100 -6.41 12.33 -1.76
N LEU A 101 -6.54 12.03 -0.45
CA LEU A 101 -5.49 12.32 0.51
C LEU A 101 -4.23 11.54 0.13
N LYS A 102 -3.10 12.23 0.11
CA LYS A 102 -1.78 11.64 0.05
C LYS A 102 -0.89 12.31 1.07
N LEU A 103 -0.08 11.57 1.81
CA LEU A 103 0.88 12.16 2.74
C LEU A 103 2.29 12.12 2.16
N GLU A 104 2.62 13.08 1.30
CA GLU A 104 3.99 13.19 0.74
C GLU A 104 4.84 14.17 1.57
N ALA A 105 5.99 13.70 2.07
CA ALA A 105 6.83 14.52 2.96
C ALA A 105 7.32 15.82 2.30
N ASN A 106 7.00 16.97 2.91
CA ASN A 106 7.47 18.27 2.45
C ASN A 106 8.92 18.52 2.91
N LYS A 107 9.83 18.72 1.95
CA LYS A 107 11.26 18.92 2.19
C LYS A 107 11.59 20.22 2.92
N ARG A 108 10.73 21.25 2.85
CA ARG A 108 10.94 22.55 3.51
C ARG A 108 9.68 22.92 4.31
N PRO A 109 9.51 22.33 5.51
CA PRO A 109 8.26 22.41 6.25
C PRO A 109 7.89 23.83 6.70
N ALA A 110 8.87 24.67 7.03
CA ALA A 110 8.65 26.05 7.45
C ALA A 110 8.48 27.07 6.30
N LEU A 111 8.68 26.66 5.04
CA LEU A 111 8.59 27.57 3.90
C LEU A 111 7.18 27.55 3.28
N ILE A 112 6.35 28.48 3.73
CA ILE A 112 4.95 28.66 3.30
C ILE A 112 4.85 29.86 2.35
N ASN A 113 4.15 29.66 1.23
CA ASN A 113 3.95 30.71 0.20
C ASN A 113 2.62 31.46 0.35
N SER A 114 1.59 30.78 0.87
CA SER A 114 0.24 31.32 0.96
C SER A 114 -0.46 30.71 2.16
N VAL A 115 -1.23 31.54 2.85
CA VAL A 115 -2.06 31.20 4.01
C VAL A 115 -3.42 31.85 3.79
N ALA A 116 -4.50 31.11 4.02
CA ALA A 116 -5.86 31.60 3.81
C ALA A 116 -6.19 32.75 4.78
N GLU A 117 -7.01 33.70 4.34
CA GLU A 117 -7.51 34.80 5.20
C GLU A 117 -8.69 34.35 6.09
N SER A 118 -8.54 33.21 6.77
CA SER A 118 -9.54 32.65 7.69
C SER A 118 -9.01 32.61 9.14
N PRO A 119 -9.85 32.43 10.17
CA PRO A 119 -9.37 32.24 11.54
C PRO A 119 -8.34 31.11 11.68
N ALA A 120 -8.54 29.99 10.97
CA ALA A 120 -7.59 28.88 10.94
C ALA A 120 -6.32 29.20 10.14
N GLY A 121 -6.42 30.02 9.09
CA GLY A 121 -5.24 30.53 8.40
C GLY A 121 -4.42 31.48 9.26
N ARG A 122 -5.03 32.38 10.04
CA ARG A 122 -4.31 33.25 10.98
C ARG A 122 -3.52 32.47 12.03
N LEU A 123 -4.07 31.36 12.51
CA LEU A 123 -3.32 30.43 13.36
C LEU A 123 -2.06 29.93 12.65
N LEU A 124 -2.15 29.52 11.38
CA LEU A 124 -0.98 29.07 10.63
C LEU A 124 0.03 30.19 10.42
N GLN A 125 -0.42 31.43 10.22
CA GLN A 125 0.45 32.60 10.11
C GLN A 125 1.24 32.85 11.41
N GLU A 126 0.57 32.77 12.57
CA GLU A 126 1.18 32.95 13.88
C GLU A 126 2.23 31.87 14.19
N PHE A 127 1.92 30.61 13.85
CA PHE A 127 2.76 29.46 14.20
C PHE A 127 3.66 28.95 13.06
N ALA A 128 3.69 29.63 11.89
CA ALA A 128 4.43 29.18 10.71
C ALA A 128 5.91 28.90 10.98
N SER A 129 6.56 29.75 11.78
CA SER A 129 7.97 29.63 12.15
C SER A 129 8.28 28.41 13.02
N HIS A 130 7.26 27.79 13.62
CA HIS A 130 7.38 26.63 14.50
C HIS A 130 7.03 25.31 13.79
N ILE A 131 6.74 25.33 12.49
CA ILE A 131 6.43 24.11 11.75
C ILE A 131 7.71 23.28 11.58
N VAL A 132 7.75 22.14 12.29
CA VAL A 132 8.87 21.20 12.27
C VAL A 132 8.72 20.17 11.16
N LYS A 133 7.49 19.70 10.89
CA LYS A 133 7.18 18.78 9.79
C LYS A 133 5.86 19.16 9.13
N SER A 134 5.74 18.85 7.83
CA SER A 134 4.48 19.00 7.09
C SER A 134 4.46 18.02 5.92
N TYR A 135 3.27 17.75 5.41
CA TYR A 135 3.02 16.85 4.27
C TYR A 135 2.26 17.61 3.19
N GLU A 136 2.58 17.34 1.93
CA GLU A 136 1.75 17.74 0.79
C GLU A 136 0.51 16.82 0.79
N LEU A 137 -0.68 17.38 1.07
CA LEU A 137 -1.90 16.62 1.39
C LEU A 137 -2.68 16.11 0.18
N PHE A 138 -2.64 16.84 -0.93
CA PHE A 138 -3.43 16.54 -2.13
C PHE A 138 -2.59 16.78 -3.38
N PRO A 139 -2.77 15.97 -4.45
CA PRO A 139 -2.00 16.07 -5.69
C PRO A 139 -2.40 17.28 -6.57
N ASP A 140 -3.14 18.25 -6.05
CA ASP A 140 -3.73 19.36 -6.82
C ASP A 140 -2.68 20.32 -7.40
N GLU A 141 -2.82 20.59 -8.70
CA GLU A 141 -1.94 21.47 -9.49
C GLU A 141 -2.50 22.88 -9.69
N ASP A 142 -3.76 23.12 -9.34
CA ASP A 142 -4.40 24.42 -9.53
C ASP A 142 -4.22 25.30 -8.29
N GLU A 143 -3.10 26.02 -8.29
CA GLU A 143 -2.63 26.86 -7.19
C GLU A 143 -3.57 28.04 -6.86
N THR A 144 -4.55 28.32 -7.71
CA THR A 144 -5.51 29.42 -7.54
C THR A 144 -6.74 29.03 -6.73
N LYS A 145 -6.97 27.73 -6.54
CA LYS A 145 -8.15 27.24 -5.80
C LYS A 145 -7.90 27.26 -4.29
N GLU A 146 -8.75 28.00 -3.59
CA GLU A 146 -8.85 27.99 -2.12
C GLU A 146 -9.72 26.85 -1.60
N VAL A 147 -10.57 26.27 -2.45
CA VAL A 147 -11.43 25.13 -2.14
C VAL A 147 -11.25 24.05 -3.19
N LEU A 148 -11.02 22.81 -2.74
CA LEU A 148 -10.92 21.63 -3.59
C LEU A 148 -12.18 20.78 -3.44
N SER A 149 -12.80 20.45 -4.57
CA SER A 149 -13.83 19.42 -4.62
C SER A 149 -13.13 18.06 -4.76
N LEU A 150 -13.15 17.26 -3.71
CA LEU A 150 -12.54 15.93 -3.72
C LEU A 150 -13.53 14.92 -4.34
N PRO A 151 -13.12 14.14 -5.34
CA PRO A 151 -14.01 13.26 -6.08
C PRO A 151 -14.62 12.16 -5.19
N GLU A 152 -15.79 11.67 -5.59
CA GLU A 152 -16.49 10.58 -4.92
C GLU A 152 -15.61 9.32 -4.86
N ALA A 153 -15.32 8.85 -3.64
CA ALA A 153 -14.95 7.46 -3.43
C ALA A 153 -16.25 6.63 -3.36
N GLN A 154 -16.24 5.40 -3.87
CA GLN A 154 -17.41 4.52 -4.00
C GLN A 154 -18.39 4.63 -2.81
N GLY A 155 -19.54 5.27 -3.02
CA GLY A 155 -20.61 5.41 -2.03
C GLY A 155 -20.59 6.65 -1.13
N MET A 156 -19.68 7.61 -1.34
CA MET A 156 -19.58 8.83 -0.53
C MET A 156 -20.01 10.11 -1.28
N VAL A 157 -20.55 11.07 -0.53
CA VAL A 157 -20.84 12.44 -0.99
C VAL A 157 -19.51 13.19 -1.17
N ALA A 158 -19.40 14.01 -2.23
CA ALA A 158 -18.26 14.88 -2.46
C ALA A 158 -17.91 15.70 -1.20
N VAL A 159 -16.63 15.70 -0.82
CA VAL A 159 -16.11 16.45 0.33
C VAL A 159 -15.39 17.69 -0.17
N GLU A 160 -15.79 18.85 0.32
CA GLU A 160 -15.08 20.11 0.06
C GLU A 160 -13.94 20.27 1.07
N ALA A 161 -12.73 20.48 0.56
CA ALA A 161 -11.55 20.78 1.35
C ALA A 161 -11.14 22.25 1.14
N GLN A 162 -11.26 23.06 2.19
CA GLN A 162 -10.71 24.41 2.20
C GLN A 162 -9.20 24.36 2.47
N ILE A 163 -8.40 24.91 1.57
CA ILE A 163 -6.95 24.97 1.74
C ILE A 163 -6.59 26.11 2.69
N LEU A 164 -5.87 25.78 3.75
CA LEU A 164 -5.49 26.75 4.79
C LEU A 164 -4.07 27.29 4.59
N ALA A 165 -3.16 26.47 4.06
CA ALA A 165 -1.81 26.90 3.70
C ALA A 165 -1.19 26.05 2.59
N ARG A 166 -0.28 26.67 1.83
CA ARG A 166 0.49 26.04 0.75
C ARG A 166 1.99 26.20 0.96
N ASN A 167 2.77 25.17 0.63
CA ASN A 167 4.23 25.21 0.71
C ASN A 167 4.87 26.02 -0.44
N TYR A 168 6.20 26.04 -0.46
CA TYR A 168 7.00 26.68 -1.52
C TYR A 168 6.77 26.17 -2.94
N ARG A 169 6.26 24.92 -3.08
CA ARG A 169 5.84 24.31 -4.35
C ARG A 169 4.36 24.53 -4.64
N ARG A 170 3.72 25.39 -3.84
CA ARG A 170 2.30 25.75 -3.89
C ARG A 170 1.35 24.55 -3.72
N ARG A 171 1.84 23.46 -3.12
CA ARG A 171 1.02 22.29 -2.74
C ARG A 171 0.36 22.50 -1.38
N PRO A 172 -0.89 22.04 -1.16
CA PRO A 172 -1.56 22.16 0.14
C PRO A 172 -0.81 21.42 1.24
N ILE A 173 -0.56 22.08 2.36
CA ILE A 173 0.06 21.46 3.56
C ILE A 173 -0.82 21.54 4.80
N ALA A 174 -1.93 22.28 4.71
CA ALA A 174 -2.92 22.39 5.74
C ALA A 174 -4.30 22.56 5.08
N ALA A 175 -5.31 21.87 5.60
CA ALA A 175 -6.66 21.91 5.04
C ALA A 175 -7.73 21.73 6.12
N ALA A 176 -8.91 22.28 5.87
CA ALA A 176 -10.13 22.04 6.65
C ALA A 176 -11.15 21.33 5.76
N LEU A 177 -11.56 20.13 6.14
CA LEU A 177 -12.55 19.34 5.42
C LEU A 177 -13.88 19.41 6.15
N ARG A 178 -14.95 19.65 5.39
CA ARG A 178 -16.31 19.63 5.94
C ARG A 178 -16.90 18.23 5.84
N LYS A 179 -17.16 17.58 6.97
CA LYS A 179 -17.84 16.28 7.05
C LYS A 179 -19.14 16.45 7.84
N GLY A 180 -20.28 16.34 7.16
CA GLY A 180 -21.59 16.62 7.78
C GLY A 180 -21.71 18.08 8.24
N LYS A 181 -22.01 18.29 9.53
CA LYS A 181 -22.09 19.63 10.13
C LYS A 181 -20.76 20.12 10.73
N GLY A 182 -19.79 19.22 10.88
CA GLY A 182 -18.53 19.46 11.59
C GLY A 182 -17.32 19.62 10.66
N TRP A 183 -16.15 19.71 11.29
CA TRP A 183 -14.88 20.03 10.62
C TRP A 183 -13.75 19.11 11.03
N LEU A 184 -13.02 18.59 10.03
CA LEU A 184 -11.74 17.91 10.20
C LEU A 184 -10.61 18.82 9.71
N PHE A 185 -9.75 19.26 10.62
CA PHE A 185 -8.56 20.04 10.32
C PHE A 185 -7.35 19.12 10.20
N LEU A 186 -6.63 19.23 9.08
CA LEU A 186 -5.34 18.60 8.85
C LEU A 186 -4.29 19.69 8.94
N LEU A 187 -3.50 19.70 10.01
CA LEU A 187 -2.51 20.74 10.29
C LEU A 187 -1.08 20.15 10.28
N PRO A 188 -0.06 20.96 9.96
CA PRO A 188 1.34 20.58 10.10
C PRO A 188 1.70 20.20 11.55
N TRP A 189 2.88 19.61 11.71
CA TRP A 189 3.46 19.30 13.01
C TRP A 189 4.29 20.47 13.54
N PHE A 190 3.92 20.99 14.70
CA PHE A 190 4.62 22.09 15.37
C PHE A 190 5.58 21.61 16.47
N GLY A 191 5.79 20.30 16.59
CA GLY A 191 6.64 19.72 17.65
C GLY A 191 6.03 19.95 19.03
N GLU A 192 6.88 20.33 19.98
CA GLU A 192 6.48 20.69 21.34
C GLU A 192 5.46 21.84 21.38
N LYS A 193 5.33 22.61 20.29
CA LYS A 193 4.40 23.73 20.19
C LYS A 193 2.95 23.36 19.88
N ASN A 194 2.64 22.08 19.68
CA ASN A 194 1.28 21.64 19.41
C ASN A 194 0.31 22.03 20.54
N VAL A 195 0.72 21.95 21.81
CA VAL A 195 -0.15 22.34 22.94
C VAL A 195 -0.47 23.84 22.94
N GLU A 196 0.47 24.71 22.56
CA GLU A 196 0.19 26.14 22.36
C GLU A 196 -0.75 26.38 21.18
N VAL A 197 -0.63 25.60 20.11
CA VAL A 197 -1.57 25.67 18.97
C VAL A 197 -2.97 25.25 19.40
N VAL A 198 -3.11 24.17 20.18
CA VAL A 198 -4.40 23.75 20.78
C VAL A 198 -5.00 24.88 21.61
N ARG A 199 -4.20 25.51 22.48
CA ARG A 199 -4.63 26.64 23.31
C ARG A 199 -5.11 27.81 22.45
N TYR A 200 -4.38 28.15 21.39
CA TYR A 200 -4.79 29.21 20.46
C TYR A 200 -6.09 28.84 19.74
N MET A 201 -6.24 27.58 19.32
CA MET A 201 -7.46 27.10 18.68
C MET A 201 -8.67 27.26 19.59
N LEU A 202 -8.58 26.80 20.83
CA LEU A 202 -9.67 26.87 21.80
C LEU A 202 -10.08 28.32 22.16
N ARG A 203 -9.12 29.25 22.17
CA ARG A 203 -9.38 30.64 22.59
C ARG A 203 -9.80 31.57 21.46
N GLN A 204 -9.27 31.37 20.26
CA GLN A 204 -9.38 32.35 19.16
C GLN A 204 -9.97 31.75 17.88
N THR A 205 -9.58 30.53 17.52
CA THR A 205 -9.94 29.96 16.22
C THR A 205 -11.31 29.29 16.23
N LEU A 206 -11.52 28.32 17.13
CA LEU A 206 -12.74 27.52 17.19
C LEU A 206 -13.96 28.32 17.66
N PRO A 207 -13.88 29.26 18.63
CA PRO A 207 -15.00 30.12 18.95
C PRO A 207 -15.48 30.97 17.76
N ALA A 208 -14.58 31.35 16.85
CA ALA A 208 -14.92 32.10 15.65
C ALA A 208 -15.49 31.22 14.52
N LEU A 209 -15.05 29.96 14.42
CA LEU A 209 -15.46 29.03 13.35
C LEU A 209 -16.69 28.20 13.69
N VAL A 210 -16.82 27.77 14.94
CA VAL A 210 -17.92 26.94 15.42
C VAL A 210 -18.45 27.47 16.77
N PRO A 211 -19.07 28.68 16.78
CA PRO A 211 -19.59 29.30 18.00
C PRO A 211 -20.50 28.39 18.85
N PRO A 212 -21.39 27.55 18.29
CA PRO A 212 -22.27 26.69 19.09
C PRO A 212 -21.57 25.73 20.05
N LEU A 213 -20.29 25.38 19.82
CA LEU A 213 -19.53 24.53 20.75
C LEU A 213 -19.05 25.28 22.02
N PHE A 214 -19.10 26.61 21.99
CA PHE A 214 -18.62 27.50 23.05
C PHE A 214 -19.75 28.31 23.70
N GLU A 215 -20.94 28.30 23.10
CA GLU A 215 -22.16 28.82 23.72
C GLU A 215 -22.57 27.92 24.90
N GLU A 216 -22.93 28.52 26.04
CA GLU A 216 -23.45 27.76 27.17
C GLU A 216 -24.87 27.27 26.87
N ASN A 217 -25.03 25.96 26.67
CA ASN A 217 -26.35 25.33 26.62
C ASN A 217 -26.76 24.95 28.06
N PRO A 218 -27.73 25.65 28.69
CA PRO A 218 -28.15 25.38 30.06
C PRO A 218 -28.87 24.03 30.23
N PHE A 219 -29.21 23.34 29.14
CA PHE A 219 -29.91 22.07 29.12
C PHE A 219 -29.05 20.89 28.66
N ALA A 220 -27.74 21.06 28.46
CA ALA A 220 -26.84 20.01 27.98
C ALA A 220 -26.85 18.74 28.87
N TRP A 221 -27.19 18.88 30.15
CA TRP A 221 -27.29 17.77 31.10
C TRP A 221 -28.38 16.75 30.74
N VAL A 222 -29.43 17.13 30.00
CA VAL A 222 -30.53 16.22 29.59
C VAL A 222 -30.02 15.19 28.57
N GLU A 223 -28.97 15.52 27.82
CA GLU A 223 -28.32 14.63 26.85
C GLU A 223 -27.26 13.73 27.50
N SER A 224 -27.11 13.75 28.84
CA SER A 224 -26.23 12.83 29.55
C SER A 224 -26.84 11.42 29.57
N PRO A 225 -26.01 10.35 29.51
CA PRO A 225 -26.45 8.97 29.68
C PRO A 225 -27.30 8.71 30.93
N ASP A 226 -27.11 9.52 31.98
CA ASP A 226 -27.87 9.44 33.23
C ASP A 226 -29.38 9.72 33.05
N TYR A 227 -29.75 10.42 31.98
CA TYR A 227 -31.12 10.80 31.67
C TYR A 227 -31.72 10.00 30.51
N TYR A 228 -30.96 9.08 29.92
CA TYR A 228 -31.45 8.23 28.84
C TYR A 228 -32.41 7.16 29.34
N PHE A 229 -33.53 7.01 28.63
CA PHE A 229 -34.46 5.92 28.91
C PHE A 229 -33.85 4.56 28.52
N PRO A 230 -34.24 3.45 29.18
CA PRO A 230 -33.71 2.12 28.91
C PRO A 230 -33.81 1.68 27.43
N ALA A 231 -34.88 2.08 26.73
CA ALA A 231 -35.03 1.76 25.30
C ALA A 231 -33.89 2.37 24.46
N LEU A 232 -33.54 3.63 24.71
CA LEU A 232 -32.45 4.32 24.02
C LEU A 232 -31.09 3.70 24.38
N ILE A 233 -30.87 3.37 25.66
CA ILE A 233 -29.66 2.67 26.12
C ILE A 233 -29.50 1.33 25.38
N ASN A 234 -30.58 0.57 25.20
CA ASN A 234 -30.54 -0.70 24.48
C ASN A 234 -30.18 -0.52 23.00
N VAL A 235 -30.73 0.51 22.33
CA VAL A 235 -30.34 0.84 20.95
C VAL A 235 -28.83 1.13 20.85
N PHE A 236 -28.29 1.93 21.77
CA PHE A 236 -26.84 2.19 21.80
C PHE A 236 -26.01 0.92 22.03
N LYS A 237 -26.47 -0.01 22.87
CA LYS A 237 -25.81 -1.31 23.05
C LYS A 237 -25.82 -2.16 21.79
N GLU A 238 -26.95 -2.20 21.07
CA GLU A 238 -27.05 -2.92 19.80
C GLU A 238 -26.10 -2.35 18.75
N ILE A 239 -26.04 -1.01 18.62
CA ILE A 239 -25.09 -0.32 17.74
C ILE A 239 -23.64 -0.70 18.09
N GLN A 240 -23.28 -0.71 19.36
CA GLN A 240 -21.93 -1.07 19.80
C GLN A 240 -21.58 -2.53 19.48
N GLU A 241 -22.49 -3.46 19.72
CA GLU A 241 -22.27 -4.89 19.47
C GLU A 241 -22.14 -5.19 17.98
N GLU A 242 -23.02 -4.62 17.14
CA GLU A 242 -22.91 -4.80 15.68
C GLU A 242 -21.64 -4.14 15.12
N SER A 243 -21.28 -2.95 15.62
CA SER A 243 -20.02 -2.30 15.26
C SER A 243 -18.81 -3.15 15.65
N ARG A 244 -18.83 -3.80 16.82
CA ARG A 244 -17.78 -4.76 17.24
C ARG A 244 -17.67 -5.94 16.28
N ARG A 245 -18.78 -6.60 15.93
CA ARG A 245 -18.80 -7.75 15.00
C ARG A 245 -18.28 -7.39 13.61
N HIS A 246 -18.69 -6.23 13.10
CA HIS A 246 -18.25 -5.76 11.79
C HIS A 246 -16.74 -5.50 11.77
N ARG A 247 -16.19 -4.90 12.84
CA ARG A 247 -14.75 -4.65 12.99
C ARG A 247 -13.93 -5.93 13.03
N GLU A 248 -14.33 -6.90 13.84
CA GLU A 248 -13.66 -8.21 13.92
C GLU A 248 -13.64 -8.89 12.54
N THR A 249 -14.73 -8.77 11.80
CA THR A 249 -14.84 -9.30 10.44
C THR A 249 -13.88 -8.60 9.48
N ILE A 250 -13.84 -7.26 9.45
CA ILE A 250 -12.93 -6.50 8.59
C ILE A 250 -11.47 -6.79 8.94
N PHE A 251 -11.12 -6.78 10.24
CA PHE A 251 -9.76 -7.05 10.70
C PHE A 251 -9.28 -8.42 10.23
N ARG A 252 -10.11 -9.45 10.42
CA ARG A 252 -9.84 -10.80 9.92
C ARG A 252 -9.64 -10.81 8.40
N LEU A 253 -10.52 -10.14 7.64
CA LEU A 253 -10.45 -10.11 6.17
C LEU A 253 -9.21 -9.37 5.67
N ARG A 254 -8.80 -8.26 6.30
CA ARG A 254 -7.57 -7.55 5.94
C ARG A 254 -6.32 -8.39 6.22
N ASN A 255 -6.25 -9.06 7.36
CA ASN A 255 -5.14 -9.97 7.67
C ASN A 255 -5.09 -11.12 6.67
N GLN A 256 -6.24 -11.71 6.35
CA GLN A 256 -6.34 -12.74 5.32
C GLN A 256 -5.87 -12.22 3.95
N ALA A 257 -6.25 -10.99 3.57
CA ALA A 257 -5.80 -10.39 2.31
C ALA A 257 -4.28 -10.18 2.28
N GLU A 258 -3.67 -9.73 3.37
CA GLU A 258 -2.21 -9.55 3.47
C GLU A 258 -1.47 -10.89 3.45
N GLU A 259 -1.98 -11.90 4.16
CA GLU A 259 -1.45 -13.26 4.10
C GLU A 259 -1.53 -13.86 2.68
N LEU A 260 -2.66 -13.68 2.00
CA LEU A 260 -2.83 -14.12 0.61
C LEU A 260 -1.87 -13.38 -0.34
N LYS A 261 -1.73 -12.06 -0.19
CA LYS A 261 -0.78 -11.27 -0.98
C LYS A 261 0.65 -11.78 -0.78
N LYS A 262 1.08 -11.99 0.45
CA LYS A 262 2.42 -12.47 0.79
C LYS A 262 2.69 -13.89 0.31
N ASN A 263 1.73 -14.79 0.48
CA ASN A 263 1.94 -16.22 0.22
C ASN A 263 1.62 -16.61 -1.23
N GLU A 264 0.61 -15.99 -1.85
CA GLU A 264 0.15 -16.35 -3.19
C GLU A 264 0.63 -15.40 -4.29
N GLN A 265 0.87 -14.12 -3.99
CA GLN A 265 1.11 -13.11 -5.03
C GLN A 265 2.57 -12.66 -5.12
N GLU A 266 3.19 -12.32 -3.98
CA GLU A 266 4.58 -11.86 -3.91
C GLU A 266 5.60 -12.82 -4.55
N PRO A 267 5.51 -14.15 -4.39
CA PRO A 267 6.45 -15.07 -5.02
C PRO A 267 6.48 -14.94 -6.55
N PHE A 268 5.33 -14.66 -7.17
CA PHE A 268 5.24 -14.46 -8.63
C PHE A 268 5.56 -13.02 -9.04
N PHE A 269 5.35 -12.02 -8.17
CA PHE A 269 5.79 -10.63 -8.45
C PHE A 269 7.30 -10.52 -8.66
N ARG A 270 8.08 -11.41 -8.03
CA ARG A 270 9.53 -11.48 -8.29
C ARG A 270 9.85 -11.76 -9.76
N LEU A 271 8.99 -12.43 -10.53
CA LEU A 271 9.18 -12.56 -11.99
C LEU A 271 9.23 -11.20 -12.68
N LEU A 272 8.52 -10.21 -12.16
CA LEU A 272 8.41 -8.88 -12.76
C LEU A 272 9.51 -7.93 -12.28
N THR A 273 9.94 -8.05 -11.02
CA THR A 273 10.75 -7.02 -10.35
C THR A 273 12.18 -7.45 -10.03
N SER A 274 12.46 -8.75 -9.93
CA SER A 274 13.75 -9.25 -9.45
C SER A 274 14.77 -9.47 -10.58
N GLN A 275 16.03 -9.66 -10.17
CA GLN A 275 17.18 -9.92 -11.04
C GLN A 275 18.08 -10.98 -10.39
N GLY A 276 18.97 -11.59 -11.18
CA GLY A 276 19.96 -12.54 -10.68
C GLY A 276 19.34 -13.74 -9.95
N GLU A 277 19.87 -14.07 -8.78
CA GLU A 277 19.47 -15.27 -8.01
C GLU A 277 18.00 -15.24 -7.57
N ASP A 278 17.46 -14.06 -7.23
CA ASP A 278 16.04 -13.94 -6.86
C ASP A 278 15.13 -14.19 -8.05
N LEU A 279 15.55 -13.79 -9.25
CA LEU A 279 14.82 -14.07 -10.49
C LEU A 279 14.88 -15.55 -10.84
N LYS A 280 16.04 -16.17 -10.68
CA LYS A 280 16.21 -17.62 -10.86
C LYS A 280 15.24 -18.41 -9.98
N LYS A 281 15.17 -18.08 -8.70
CA LYS A 281 14.21 -18.69 -7.76
C LYS A 281 12.76 -18.46 -8.17
N ALA A 282 12.43 -17.27 -8.64
CA ALA A 282 11.07 -16.96 -9.10
C ALA A 282 10.67 -17.81 -10.31
N VAL A 283 11.57 -17.95 -11.29
CA VAL A 283 11.37 -18.79 -12.48
C VAL A 283 11.29 -20.28 -12.10
N PHE A 284 12.16 -20.74 -11.20
CA PHE A 284 12.11 -22.11 -10.66
C PHE A 284 10.75 -22.41 -10.01
N ASN A 285 10.28 -21.51 -9.14
CA ASN A 285 8.99 -21.63 -8.47
C ASN A 285 7.82 -21.60 -9.46
N ALA A 286 7.93 -20.78 -10.52
CA ALA A 286 6.91 -20.71 -11.56
C ALA A 286 6.76 -22.03 -12.33
N PHE A 287 7.86 -22.65 -12.77
CA PHE A 287 7.80 -23.95 -13.44
C PHE A 287 7.38 -25.09 -12.50
N THR A 288 7.76 -25.02 -11.24
CA THR A 288 7.30 -25.97 -10.21
C THR A 288 5.79 -25.83 -9.99
N TYR A 289 5.28 -24.60 -9.90
CA TYR A 289 3.84 -24.31 -9.79
C TYR A 289 3.05 -24.81 -11.00
N LEU A 290 3.61 -24.65 -12.20
CA LEU A 290 3.03 -25.16 -13.44
C LEU A 290 3.11 -26.69 -13.56
N GLU A 291 3.68 -27.37 -12.57
CA GLU A 291 3.80 -28.84 -12.51
C GLU A 291 4.62 -29.40 -13.69
N TRP A 292 5.70 -28.70 -14.06
CA TRP A 292 6.67 -29.28 -14.97
C TRP A 292 7.24 -30.57 -14.36
N PRO A 293 7.30 -31.72 -15.08
CA PRO A 293 7.58 -33.02 -14.47
C PRO A 293 8.82 -33.05 -13.57
N HIS A 294 9.92 -32.45 -14.02
CA HIS A 294 11.07 -32.16 -13.16
C HIS A 294 11.67 -30.80 -13.49
N VAL A 295 11.83 -29.98 -12.45
CA VAL A 295 12.56 -28.70 -12.46
C VAL A 295 13.80 -28.89 -11.60
N VAL A 296 14.99 -28.75 -12.19
CA VAL A 296 16.26 -28.98 -11.50
C VAL A 296 17.07 -27.70 -11.48
N ASP A 297 17.47 -27.26 -10.30
CA ASP A 297 18.45 -26.19 -10.13
C ASP A 297 19.85 -26.76 -10.41
N VAL A 298 20.49 -26.22 -11.44
CA VAL A 298 21.79 -26.71 -11.95
C VAL A 298 22.90 -26.43 -10.95
N ASP A 299 22.81 -25.31 -10.22
CA ASP A 299 23.77 -24.96 -9.18
C ASP A 299 23.74 -25.93 -8.02
N GLU A 300 22.55 -26.31 -7.61
CA GLU A 300 22.32 -27.24 -6.52
C GLU A 300 22.72 -28.66 -6.92
N TYR A 301 22.27 -29.12 -8.08
CA TYR A 301 22.57 -30.46 -8.58
C TYR A 301 24.09 -30.69 -8.73
N TRP A 302 24.85 -29.67 -9.12
CA TRP A 302 26.31 -29.74 -9.25
C TRP A 302 27.10 -29.14 -8.09
N LYS A 303 26.47 -28.89 -6.94
CA LYS A 303 27.10 -28.26 -5.77
C LYS A 303 28.42 -28.93 -5.32
N ARG A 304 28.58 -30.24 -5.57
CA ARG A 304 29.75 -31.04 -5.14
C ARG A 304 30.73 -31.38 -6.26
N VAL A 305 30.59 -30.80 -7.45
CA VAL A 305 31.44 -31.13 -8.59
C VAL A 305 32.00 -29.86 -9.21
N ILE A 306 33.31 -29.85 -9.48
CA ILE A 306 34.00 -28.73 -10.10
C ILE A 306 33.70 -28.77 -11.60
N ARG A 307 32.74 -27.96 -12.05
CA ARG A 307 32.35 -27.82 -13.45
C ARG A 307 31.84 -26.42 -13.73
N ILE A 308 31.97 -25.98 -14.98
CA ILE A 308 31.38 -24.73 -15.44
C ILE A 308 29.87 -24.95 -15.53
N LYS A 309 29.13 -24.14 -14.77
CA LYS A 309 27.68 -24.14 -14.74
C LYS A 309 27.23 -23.03 -15.67
N GLU A 310 26.62 -23.41 -16.77
CA GLU A 310 26.39 -22.52 -17.91
C GLU A 310 24.92 -22.09 -17.94
N GLU A 311 24.04 -23.04 -17.66
CA GLU A 311 22.61 -22.89 -17.55
C GLU A 311 22.16 -22.74 -16.08
N ASP A 312 20.97 -22.17 -15.89
CA ASP A 312 20.43 -21.89 -14.57
C ASP A 312 19.52 -23.03 -14.08
N ILE A 313 18.64 -23.54 -14.97
CA ILE A 313 17.63 -24.56 -14.64
C ILE A 313 17.54 -25.59 -15.78
N TRP A 314 17.24 -26.84 -15.43
CA TRP A 314 16.77 -27.84 -16.37
C TRP A 314 15.29 -28.14 -16.19
N LEU A 315 14.55 -28.16 -17.29
CA LEU A 315 13.19 -28.68 -17.32
C LEU A 315 13.19 -30.01 -18.08
N ILE A 316 13.02 -31.10 -17.36
CA ILE A 316 13.04 -32.45 -17.94
C ILE A 316 11.60 -32.90 -18.11
N ASP A 317 11.22 -33.21 -19.35
CA ASP A 317 9.88 -33.64 -19.70
C ASP A 317 9.77 -35.17 -19.67
N ASP A 318 9.93 -35.75 -18.48
CA ASP A 318 9.78 -37.19 -18.24
C ASP A 318 9.31 -37.48 -16.81
N ALA A 319 8.05 -37.86 -16.66
CA ALA A 319 7.46 -38.20 -15.37
C ALA A 319 7.85 -39.59 -14.82
N LYS A 320 8.66 -40.38 -15.54
CA LYS A 320 9.08 -41.72 -15.08
C LYS A 320 10.02 -41.63 -13.87
N GLY A 321 10.03 -42.65 -13.01
CA GLY A 321 10.85 -42.73 -11.79
C GLY A 321 12.36 -42.93 -11.99
N ARG A 322 12.93 -42.49 -13.12
CA ARG A 322 14.37 -42.57 -13.45
C ARG A 322 15.17 -41.47 -12.74
N THR A 323 16.49 -41.68 -12.58
CA THR A 323 17.37 -40.67 -11.98
C THR A 323 17.53 -39.46 -12.91
N VAL A 324 18.00 -38.34 -12.36
CA VAL A 324 18.27 -37.13 -13.16
C VAL A 324 19.33 -37.41 -14.23
N GLU A 325 20.38 -38.17 -13.90
CA GLU A 325 21.47 -38.56 -14.81
C GLU A 325 20.96 -39.36 -16.03
N GLU A 326 20.02 -40.27 -15.82
CA GLU A 326 19.42 -41.05 -16.92
C GLU A 326 18.50 -40.18 -17.77
N LYS A 327 17.77 -39.28 -17.12
CA LYS A 327 16.80 -38.39 -17.74
C LYS A 327 17.45 -37.39 -18.67
N ILE A 328 18.52 -36.72 -18.23
CA ILE A 328 19.23 -35.71 -19.05
C ILE A 328 19.81 -36.30 -20.35
N ARG A 329 20.07 -37.61 -20.39
CA ARG A 329 20.58 -38.31 -21.59
C ARG A 329 19.49 -38.82 -22.53
N THR A 330 18.31 -39.16 -22.00
CA THR A 330 17.31 -39.93 -22.77
C THR A 330 15.99 -39.22 -23.02
N SER A 331 15.68 -38.19 -22.22
CA SER A 331 14.39 -37.50 -22.21
C SER A 331 14.46 -36.14 -22.90
N PRO A 332 13.33 -35.59 -23.38
CA PRO A 332 13.28 -34.20 -23.80
C PRO A 332 13.68 -33.29 -22.64
N LEU A 333 14.62 -32.38 -22.91
CA LEU A 333 15.25 -31.54 -21.91
C LEU A 333 15.28 -30.10 -22.42
N PHE A 334 14.81 -29.17 -21.58
CA PHE A 334 14.94 -27.74 -21.81
C PHE A 334 16.06 -27.19 -20.93
N LEU A 335 17.09 -26.63 -21.55
CA LEU A 335 18.09 -25.82 -20.87
C LEU A 335 17.57 -24.41 -20.72
N VAL A 336 17.35 -23.97 -19.49
CA VAL A 336 16.85 -22.63 -19.20
C VAL A 336 18.02 -21.73 -18.84
N ILE A 337 18.10 -20.61 -19.53
CA ILE A 337 19.01 -19.51 -19.21
C ILE A 337 18.17 -18.31 -18.78
N ILE A 338 18.53 -17.68 -17.67
CA ILE A 338 17.78 -16.60 -17.07
C ILE A 338 18.60 -15.32 -17.16
N ARG A 339 17.99 -14.28 -17.73
CA ARG A 339 18.63 -12.97 -17.93
C ARG A 339 17.71 -11.84 -17.49
N SER A 340 18.30 -10.70 -17.19
CA SER A 340 17.57 -9.50 -16.82
C SER A 340 18.35 -8.26 -17.21
N GLY A 341 17.65 -7.20 -17.60
CA GLY A 341 18.28 -5.95 -17.99
C GLY A 341 17.30 -4.78 -18.02
N PRO A 342 17.77 -3.54 -17.84
CA PRO A 342 16.91 -2.36 -17.87
C PRO A 342 16.40 -2.01 -19.27
N GLY A 343 16.97 -2.60 -20.33
CA GLY A 343 16.60 -2.43 -21.73
C GLY A 343 16.32 -3.76 -22.43
N SER A 344 16.40 -3.77 -23.76
CA SER A 344 16.20 -4.95 -24.62
C SER A 344 17.30 -6.00 -24.47
N ALA A 345 17.02 -7.22 -24.94
CA ALA A 345 17.96 -8.33 -24.89
C ALA A 345 19.16 -8.10 -25.83
N PRO A 346 20.40 -8.19 -25.33
CA PRO A 346 21.59 -8.12 -26.17
C PRO A 346 21.77 -9.43 -26.97
N ASP A 347 22.36 -9.33 -28.17
CA ASP A 347 22.65 -10.51 -29.02
C ASP A 347 23.52 -11.55 -28.32
N SER A 348 24.37 -11.12 -27.40
CA SER A 348 25.20 -12.00 -26.59
C SER A 348 24.39 -13.04 -25.80
N ASP A 349 23.15 -12.72 -25.41
CA ASP A 349 22.31 -13.64 -24.65
C ASP A 349 21.86 -14.83 -25.52
N LEU A 350 21.57 -14.61 -26.81
CA LEU A 350 21.22 -15.68 -27.76
C LEU A 350 22.44 -16.52 -28.15
N VAL A 351 23.59 -15.87 -28.39
CA VAL A 351 24.85 -16.58 -28.67
C VAL A 351 25.21 -17.54 -27.53
N VAL A 352 25.02 -17.09 -26.30
CA VAL A 352 25.24 -17.92 -25.11
C VAL A 352 24.27 -19.11 -25.07
N LEU A 353 22.99 -18.87 -25.36
CA LEU A 353 21.96 -19.91 -25.43
C LEU A 353 22.34 -21.05 -26.39
N GLN A 354 22.72 -20.71 -27.61
CA GLN A 354 23.13 -21.68 -28.64
C GLN A 354 24.40 -22.44 -28.26
N LYS A 355 25.42 -21.71 -27.79
CA LYS A 355 26.70 -22.29 -27.38
C LYS A 355 26.54 -23.31 -26.25
N PHE A 356 25.65 -23.02 -25.29
CA PHE A 356 25.42 -23.90 -24.14
C PHE A 356 24.64 -25.13 -24.56
N LYS A 357 23.58 -24.96 -25.37
CA LYS A 357 22.83 -26.06 -25.98
C LYS A 357 23.73 -27.03 -26.74
N ALA A 358 24.54 -26.53 -27.69
CA ALA A 358 25.40 -27.38 -28.52
C ALA A 358 26.37 -28.22 -27.68
N ARG A 359 26.98 -27.63 -26.65
CA ARG A 359 27.89 -28.34 -25.75
C ARG A 359 27.20 -29.41 -24.91
N ARG A 360 26.02 -29.10 -24.36
CA ARG A 360 25.26 -30.08 -23.57
C ARG A 360 24.67 -31.21 -24.40
N MET A 361 24.28 -30.94 -25.65
CA MET A 361 23.88 -32.00 -26.58
C MET A 361 25.00 -33.02 -26.78
N GLN A 362 26.24 -32.56 -26.92
CA GLN A 362 27.41 -33.43 -27.04
C GLN A 362 27.78 -34.11 -25.72
N GLU A 363 27.77 -33.39 -24.60
CA GLU A 363 28.14 -33.93 -23.29
C GLU A 363 27.14 -34.98 -22.77
N PHE A 364 25.85 -34.75 -22.99
CA PHE A 364 24.79 -35.66 -22.53
C PHE A 364 24.39 -36.70 -23.58
N ASP A 365 24.97 -36.63 -24.79
CA ASP A 365 24.57 -37.46 -25.92
C ASP A 365 23.04 -37.43 -26.15
N ASN A 366 22.46 -36.23 -26.04
CA ASN A 366 21.02 -36.01 -26.11
C ASN A 366 20.67 -34.95 -27.14
N THR A 367 20.16 -35.40 -28.29
CA THR A 367 19.73 -34.52 -29.38
C THR A 367 18.31 -33.99 -29.22
N LYS A 368 17.53 -34.45 -28.22
CA LYS A 368 16.15 -34.02 -27.94
C LYS A 368 16.09 -32.78 -27.05
N MET A 369 17.11 -31.93 -27.13
CA MET A 369 17.28 -30.78 -26.26
C MET A 369 16.76 -29.51 -26.92
N LYS A 370 16.04 -28.69 -26.15
CA LYS A 370 15.69 -27.32 -26.51
C LYS A 370 16.38 -26.36 -25.53
N ALA A 371 16.67 -25.15 -25.97
CA ALA A 371 17.11 -24.10 -25.06
C ALA A 371 16.01 -23.05 -24.94
N LEU A 372 15.83 -22.51 -23.73
CA LEU A 372 14.81 -21.53 -23.39
C LEU A 372 15.48 -20.34 -22.69
N LEU A 373 15.46 -19.17 -23.33
CA LEU A 373 15.87 -17.92 -22.67
C LEU A 373 14.65 -17.33 -21.95
N VAL A 374 14.75 -17.17 -20.63
CA VAL A 374 13.73 -16.52 -19.80
C VAL A 374 14.26 -15.17 -19.32
N GLY A 375 13.66 -14.09 -19.84
CA GLY A 375 14.18 -12.73 -19.68
C GLY A 375 13.27 -11.79 -18.89
N ASN A 376 13.79 -11.17 -17.81
CA ASN A 376 13.17 -10.00 -17.18
C ASN A 376 13.81 -8.70 -17.71
N TYR A 377 13.50 -8.37 -18.96
CA TYR A 377 13.96 -7.14 -19.62
C TYR A 377 12.98 -5.99 -19.37
N HIS A 378 13.46 -4.75 -19.48
CA HIS A 378 12.68 -3.53 -19.19
C HIS A 378 12.04 -3.53 -17.79
N PHE A 379 12.67 -4.18 -16.79
CA PHE A 379 12.05 -4.48 -15.49
C PHE A 379 11.67 -3.24 -14.65
N ARG A 380 12.15 -2.05 -15.02
CA ARG A 380 11.80 -0.76 -14.38
C ARG A 380 10.49 -0.15 -14.90
N GLN A 381 9.87 -0.78 -15.89
CA GLN A 381 8.59 -0.36 -16.47
C GLN A 381 7.46 -1.28 -16.02
N ASP A 382 6.23 -0.77 -16.08
CA ASP A 382 5.01 -1.58 -15.89
C ASP A 382 5.04 -2.78 -16.86
N ALA A 383 4.84 -3.98 -16.33
CA ALA A 383 4.89 -5.22 -17.09
C ALA A 383 3.96 -5.22 -18.32
N ARG A 384 2.79 -4.56 -18.26
CA ARG A 384 1.85 -4.49 -19.38
C ARG A 384 2.30 -3.58 -20.52
N SER A 385 3.17 -2.61 -20.22
CA SER A 385 3.66 -1.63 -21.20
C SER A 385 5.07 -1.95 -21.71
N ARG A 386 5.69 -3.06 -21.26
CA ARG A 386 7.03 -3.43 -21.71
C ARG A 386 7.00 -3.78 -23.20
N PRO A 387 7.89 -3.22 -24.01
CA PRO A 387 8.03 -3.65 -25.40
C PRO A 387 8.59 -5.07 -25.44
N VAL A 388 8.35 -5.79 -26.55
CA VAL A 388 9.03 -7.06 -26.83
C VAL A 388 10.54 -6.81 -26.80
N PRO A 389 11.31 -7.50 -25.94
CA PRO A 389 12.71 -7.17 -25.73
C PRO A 389 13.63 -7.80 -26.78
N PHE A 390 13.10 -8.64 -27.67
CA PHE A 390 13.85 -9.33 -28.71
C PHE A 390 13.60 -8.70 -30.08
N THR A 391 14.63 -8.62 -30.91
CA THR A 391 14.49 -8.16 -32.30
C THR A 391 13.88 -9.27 -33.18
N SER A 392 13.42 -8.91 -34.38
CA SER A 392 12.89 -9.87 -35.34
C SER A 392 13.94 -10.92 -35.73
N GLU A 393 15.19 -10.51 -35.92
CA GLU A 393 16.31 -11.38 -36.27
C GLU A 393 16.59 -12.39 -35.15
N GLN A 394 16.61 -11.93 -33.90
CA GLN A 394 16.77 -12.80 -32.73
C GLN A 394 15.64 -13.84 -32.63
N ILE A 395 14.41 -13.45 -32.95
CA ILE A 395 13.26 -14.35 -32.95
C ILE A 395 13.38 -15.39 -34.07
N GLU A 396 13.73 -14.96 -35.28
CA GLU A 396 13.91 -15.86 -36.44
C GLU A 396 15.05 -16.86 -36.22
N GLU A 397 16.17 -16.41 -35.65
CA GLU A 397 17.30 -17.27 -35.30
C GLU A 397 16.91 -18.32 -34.25
N ALA A 398 16.18 -17.91 -33.20
CA ALA A 398 15.66 -18.84 -32.21
C ALA A 398 14.69 -19.86 -32.83
N VAL A 399 13.86 -19.47 -33.82
CA VAL A 399 13.02 -20.42 -34.56
C VAL A 399 13.85 -21.41 -35.36
N ALA A 400 14.86 -20.93 -36.10
CA ALA A 400 15.72 -21.77 -36.93
C ALA A 400 16.47 -22.84 -36.10
N ASP A 401 16.90 -22.48 -34.88
CA ASP A 401 17.59 -23.39 -33.96
C ASP A 401 16.65 -24.25 -33.10
N GLY A 402 15.34 -24.04 -33.21
CA GLY A 402 14.34 -24.73 -32.40
C GLY A 402 14.40 -24.37 -30.90
N ASN A 403 14.78 -23.14 -30.58
CA ASN A 403 14.87 -22.58 -29.24
C ASN A 403 13.65 -21.70 -28.92
N GLY A 404 13.42 -21.47 -27.62
CA GLY A 404 12.35 -20.59 -27.12
C GLY A 404 12.91 -19.32 -26.49
N LEU A 405 12.18 -18.22 -26.66
CA LEU A 405 12.39 -16.93 -26.01
C LEU A 405 11.12 -16.59 -25.23
N LEU A 406 11.23 -16.40 -23.92
CA LEU A 406 10.08 -16.14 -23.04
C LEU A 406 10.40 -14.95 -22.14
N THR A 407 9.48 -13.99 -22.06
CA THR A 407 9.59 -12.91 -21.06
C THR A 407 9.02 -13.40 -19.73
N THR A 408 9.58 -12.91 -18.63
CA THR A 408 9.04 -13.22 -17.30
C THR A 408 7.68 -12.56 -17.06
N ALA A 409 7.39 -11.47 -17.79
CA ALA A 409 6.07 -10.86 -17.84
C ALA A 409 5.02 -11.81 -18.43
N GLU A 410 5.33 -12.48 -19.55
CA GLU A 410 4.38 -13.38 -20.19
C GLU A 410 4.15 -14.63 -19.36
N LEU A 411 5.21 -15.14 -18.71
CA LEU A 411 5.08 -16.23 -17.74
C LEU A 411 4.20 -15.82 -16.55
N PHE A 412 4.37 -14.62 -16.01
CA PHE A 412 3.54 -14.09 -14.94
C PHE A 412 2.07 -13.96 -15.38
N PHE A 413 1.80 -13.39 -16.55
CA PHE A 413 0.42 -13.22 -17.03
C PHE A 413 -0.25 -14.55 -17.36
N ALA A 414 0.49 -15.55 -17.85
CA ALA A 414 -0.02 -16.89 -18.03
C ALA A 414 -0.44 -17.54 -16.70
N ILE A 415 0.41 -17.45 -15.67
CA ILE A 415 0.09 -17.96 -14.32
C ILE A 415 -1.11 -17.21 -13.73
N LYS A 416 -1.16 -15.88 -13.90
CA LYS A 416 -2.31 -15.08 -13.46
C LYS A 416 -3.60 -15.51 -14.17
N ALA A 417 -3.56 -15.72 -15.49
CA ALA A 417 -4.71 -16.19 -16.26
C ALA A 417 -5.13 -17.61 -15.85
N GLU A 418 -4.19 -18.48 -15.47
CA GLU A 418 -4.48 -19.81 -14.94
C GLU A 418 -5.19 -19.74 -13.59
N LYS A 419 -4.71 -18.89 -12.67
CA LYS A 419 -5.39 -18.63 -11.40
C LYS A 419 -6.79 -18.03 -11.58
N GLU A 420 -6.99 -17.27 -12.66
CA GLU A 420 -8.29 -16.76 -13.11
C GLU A 420 -9.14 -17.80 -13.85
N LYS A 421 -8.65 -19.04 -14.01
CA LYS A 421 -9.29 -20.15 -14.74
C LYS A 421 -9.56 -19.86 -16.22
N LYS A 422 -8.78 -18.98 -16.84
CA LYS A 422 -8.88 -18.64 -18.27
C LYS A 422 -8.06 -19.57 -19.17
N ILE A 423 -6.99 -20.13 -18.64
CA ILE A 423 -6.10 -21.09 -19.31
C ILE A 423 -5.72 -22.20 -18.32
N SER A 424 -5.49 -23.42 -18.77
CA SER A 424 -5.04 -24.51 -17.89
C SER A 424 -3.51 -24.56 -17.81
N LYS A 425 -2.94 -25.15 -16.74
CA LYS A 425 -1.50 -25.38 -16.63
C LYS A 425 -0.98 -26.19 -17.82
N GLU A 426 -1.71 -27.21 -18.25
CA GLU A 426 -1.33 -28.07 -19.39
C GLU A 426 -1.24 -27.28 -20.69
N ALA A 427 -2.13 -26.30 -20.91
CA ALA A 427 -2.07 -25.44 -22.10
C ALA A 427 -0.83 -24.54 -22.10
N ILE A 428 -0.47 -23.99 -20.93
CA ILE A 428 0.78 -23.23 -20.75
C ILE A 428 1.99 -24.12 -21.03
N LEU A 429 2.06 -25.29 -20.39
CA LEU A 429 3.14 -26.26 -20.60
C LEU A 429 3.25 -26.69 -22.06
N LYS A 430 2.13 -26.96 -22.73
CA LYS A 430 2.09 -27.32 -24.15
C LYS A 430 2.64 -26.21 -25.03
N ALA A 431 2.26 -24.96 -24.79
CA ALA A 431 2.79 -23.82 -25.53
C ALA A 431 4.31 -23.72 -25.38
N ILE A 432 4.85 -23.89 -24.17
CA ILE A 432 6.30 -23.86 -23.92
C ILE A 432 7.01 -25.05 -24.58
N ARG A 433 6.39 -26.23 -24.61
CA ARG A 433 6.94 -27.43 -25.26
C ARG A 433 7.02 -27.30 -26.78
N GLU A 434 5.97 -26.79 -27.40
CA GLU A 434 5.77 -26.87 -28.85
C GLU A 434 6.29 -25.63 -29.59
N LYS A 435 6.09 -24.42 -29.04
CA LYS A 435 6.47 -23.17 -29.70
C LYS A 435 7.99 -22.98 -29.72
N THR A 436 8.48 -22.28 -30.73
CA THR A 436 9.86 -21.82 -30.91
C THR A 436 9.85 -20.33 -31.24
N GLY A 437 10.99 -19.65 -31.10
CA GLY A 437 11.03 -18.19 -31.15
C GLY A 437 10.36 -17.56 -29.93
N LEU A 438 9.67 -16.44 -30.13
CA LEU A 438 8.95 -15.75 -29.06
C LEU A 438 7.72 -16.56 -28.60
N ILE A 439 7.72 -17.00 -27.35
CA ILE A 439 6.63 -17.73 -26.74
C ILE A 439 5.64 -16.72 -26.14
N SER A 440 4.46 -16.66 -26.73
CA SER A 440 3.28 -15.97 -26.21
C SER A 440 2.17 -16.96 -25.89
N PHE A 441 1.27 -16.57 -24.98
CA PHE A 441 0.10 -17.35 -24.59
C PHE A 441 -1.15 -16.65 -25.13
N ASP A 442 -2.06 -17.42 -25.71
CA ASP A 442 -3.34 -16.90 -26.17
C ASP A 442 -4.27 -16.73 -24.96
N LEU A 443 -4.10 -15.62 -24.25
CA LEU A 443 -4.86 -15.26 -23.06
C LEU A 443 -6.18 -14.60 -23.51
N LEU A 444 -7.17 -15.42 -23.84
CA LEU A 444 -8.54 -14.96 -24.19
C LEU A 444 -9.24 -14.25 -23.01
#